data_AF-A0A6J7NSK5-F1
#
_entry.id   AF-A0A6J7NSK5-F1
#
_cell.length_a   1.000
_cell.length_b   1.000
_cell.length_c   1.000
_cell.angle_alpha   90.00
_cell.angle_beta   90.00
_cell.angle_gamma   90.00
#
_symmetry.space_group_name_H-M   'P 1'
#
loop_
_entity.id
_entity.type
_entity.pdbx_description
1 polymer ?
#
loop_
_entity_poly.entity_id
_entity_poly.type
_entity_poly.pdbx_seq_one_letter_code
_entity_poly.pdbx_strand_id
1 'polypeptide(L)'
;MKKALFYSTSTDLIHWTTQPGPILDDVGSGVPHVLRKPDGTFLLYYNTITTQHGVHIATSNDGLAWTPLSGLVANDPELVDPAPLMMPDGTYLMVGSTTGGGRGAQELRILSSPNGIDWSLRSKALLAVPGVSVLDPSLKLINGQLRVWFGYAPGMDHNNSKIASGILTLGSAPATTSAKPGSACTKAGAKAKFQGKALVCKKTKGTLIWVRVG
;
A
#
# COMPACT_ATOMS: atom_id res chain seq x y z
N MET A 1 -13.99 -16.35 -16.62
CA MET A 1 -13.87 -15.24 -17.60
C MET A 1 -12.43 -14.77 -17.52
N LYS A 2 -11.68 -14.81 -18.63
CA LYS A 2 -10.31 -14.33 -18.69
C LYS A 2 -10.31 -12.81 -18.65
N LYS A 3 -9.53 -12.20 -17.75
CA LYS A 3 -9.27 -10.76 -17.73
C LYS A 3 -7.77 -10.56 -17.87
N ALA A 4 -7.38 -9.60 -18.71
CA ALA A 4 -5.99 -9.29 -18.99
C ALA A 4 -5.73 -7.80 -18.73
N LEU A 5 -4.48 -7.47 -18.41
CA LEU A 5 -4.05 -6.09 -18.25
C LEU A 5 -3.37 -5.62 -19.54
N PHE A 6 -3.73 -4.42 -19.97
CA PHE A 6 -3.13 -3.73 -21.12
C PHE A 6 -2.63 -2.36 -20.69
N TYR A 7 -1.87 -1.69 -21.55
CA TYR A 7 -1.46 -0.30 -21.34
C TYR A 7 -1.79 0.56 -22.57
N SER A 8 -1.98 1.85 -22.31
CA SER A 8 -2.22 2.86 -23.33
C SER A 8 -1.29 4.04 -23.09
N THR A 9 -0.88 4.69 -24.17
CA THR A 9 -0.02 5.88 -24.12
C THR A 9 -0.78 7.11 -24.61
N SER A 10 -0.37 8.27 -24.14
CA SER A 10 -0.91 9.57 -24.55
C SER A 10 0.19 10.63 -24.46
N THR A 11 0.13 11.61 -25.34
CA THR A 11 1.03 12.78 -25.35
C THR A 11 0.35 14.04 -24.83
N ASP A 12 -0.97 14.00 -24.60
CA ASP A 12 -1.79 15.15 -24.19
C ASP A 12 -2.76 14.85 -23.03
N LEU A 13 -2.77 13.61 -22.52
CA LEU A 13 -3.65 13.08 -21.46
C LEU A 13 -5.15 13.05 -21.81
N ILE A 14 -5.51 13.34 -23.07
CA ILE A 14 -6.90 13.35 -23.56
C ILE A 14 -7.11 12.23 -24.57
N HIS A 15 -6.17 12.06 -25.50
CA HIS A 15 -6.21 11.03 -26.54
C HIS A 15 -5.28 9.88 -26.18
N TRP A 16 -5.81 8.66 -26.13
CA TRP A 16 -5.10 7.48 -25.69
C TRP A 16 -5.00 6.45 -26.82
N THR A 17 -3.80 5.88 -27.01
CA THR A 17 -3.56 4.79 -27.96
C THR A 17 -3.23 3.52 -27.18
N THR A 18 -4.14 2.54 -27.24
CA THR A 18 -3.93 1.20 -26.67
C THR A 18 -2.82 0.49 -27.42
N GLN A 19 -1.89 -0.07 -26.66
CA GLN A 19 -0.75 -0.79 -27.21
C GLN A 19 -1.10 -2.27 -27.43
N PRO A 20 -0.47 -2.92 -28.43
CA PRO A 20 -0.81 -4.30 -28.78
C PRO A 20 -0.36 -5.28 -27.70
N GLY A 21 -1.22 -6.25 -27.41
CA GLY A 21 -0.95 -7.36 -26.50
C GLY A 21 -1.07 -6.99 -25.01
N PRO A 22 -1.36 -7.98 -24.15
CA PRO A 22 -1.46 -7.74 -22.72
C PRO A 22 -0.07 -7.63 -22.06
N ILE A 23 0.03 -6.80 -21.03
CA ILE A 23 1.19 -6.78 -20.11
C ILE A 23 1.10 -7.92 -19.07
N LEU A 24 -0.11 -8.42 -18.80
CA LEU A 24 -0.39 -9.66 -18.07
C LEU A 24 -1.66 -10.32 -18.65
N ASP A 25 -1.56 -11.57 -19.08
CA ASP A 25 -2.55 -12.21 -19.97
C ASP A 25 -3.80 -12.77 -19.26
N ASP A 26 -3.67 -13.40 -18.08
CA ASP A 26 -4.82 -13.84 -17.30
C ASP A 26 -4.66 -13.57 -15.80
N VAL A 27 -5.24 -12.46 -15.37
CA VAL A 27 -5.36 -12.08 -13.97
C VAL A 27 -6.72 -12.46 -13.40
N GLY A 28 -7.72 -12.85 -14.21
CA GLY A 28 -9.07 -13.20 -13.75
C GLY A 28 -9.88 -12.10 -13.03
N SER A 29 -9.23 -11.03 -12.54
CA SER A 29 -9.79 -9.83 -11.91
C SER A 29 -9.16 -8.57 -12.51
N GLY A 30 -9.55 -7.36 -12.09
CA GLY A 30 -9.38 -6.15 -12.92
C GLY A 30 -9.08 -4.83 -12.23
N VAL A 31 -8.15 -4.77 -11.28
CA VAL A 31 -7.76 -3.51 -10.62
C VAL A 31 -6.23 -3.39 -10.49
N PRO A 32 -5.53 -2.86 -11.52
CA PRO A 32 -4.10 -2.65 -11.48
C PRO A 32 -3.70 -1.28 -10.93
N HIS A 33 -2.58 -1.21 -10.23
CA HIS A 33 -1.92 0.03 -9.84
C HIS A 33 -0.41 -0.09 -10.05
N VAL A 34 0.19 0.83 -10.81
CA VAL A 34 1.64 0.88 -11.00
C VAL A 34 2.26 1.96 -10.12
N LEU A 35 3.24 1.58 -9.30
CA LEU A 35 4.08 2.46 -8.51
C LEU A 35 5.49 2.47 -9.10
N ARG A 36 6.01 3.65 -9.45
CA ARG A 36 7.41 3.84 -9.82
C ARG A 36 8.25 4.17 -8.58
N LYS A 37 9.31 3.42 -8.36
CA LYS A 37 10.26 3.60 -7.25
C LYS A 37 11.32 4.67 -7.59
N PRO A 38 11.97 5.27 -6.57
CA PRO A 38 13.01 6.27 -6.78
C PRO A 38 14.23 5.79 -7.57
N ASP A 39 14.51 4.48 -7.51
CA ASP A 39 15.59 3.83 -8.27
C ASP A 39 15.26 3.61 -9.75
N GLY A 40 14.06 4.02 -10.19
CA GLY A 40 13.59 3.88 -11.57
C GLY A 40 12.87 2.57 -11.86
N THR A 41 12.87 1.59 -10.94
CA THR A 41 12.11 0.35 -11.07
C THR A 41 10.62 0.54 -10.77
N PHE A 42 9.80 -0.46 -11.08
CA PHE A 42 8.36 -0.39 -10.96
C PHE A 42 7.80 -1.59 -10.17
N LEU A 43 6.72 -1.33 -9.43
CA LEU A 43 5.86 -2.33 -8.81
C LEU A 43 4.47 -2.23 -9.41
N LEU A 44 3.91 -3.34 -9.85
CA LEU A 44 2.52 -3.48 -10.25
C LEU A 44 1.79 -4.23 -9.14
N TYR A 45 0.78 -3.59 -8.56
CA TYR A 45 -0.16 -4.22 -7.65
C TYR A 45 -1.41 -4.56 -8.44
N TYR A 46 -1.91 -5.79 -8.29
CA TYR A 46 -3.07 -6.21 -9.06
C TYR A 46 -3.88 -7.25 -8.30
N ASN A 47 -5.19 -7.24 -8.50
CA ASN A 47 -6.05 -8.31 -8.04
C ASN A 47 -6.01 -9.49 -9.00
N THR A 48 -5.96 -10.70 -8.45
CA THR A 48 -6.22 -11.92 -9.23
C THR A 48 -7.06 -12.91 -8.46
N ILE A 49 -7.78 -13.75 -9.19
CA ILE A 49 -8.47 -14.95 -8.70
C ILE A 49 -7.91 -16.24 -9.33
N THR A 50 -6.95 -16.14 -10.26
CA THR A 50 -6.47 -17.29 -11.06
C THR A 50 -5.51 -18.18 -10.30
N THR A 51 -4.74 -17.61 -9.37
CA THR A 51 -3.84 -18.36 -8.47
C THR A 51 -4.45 -18.46 -7.08
N GLN A 52 -4.63 -17.31 -6.45
CA GLN A 52 -5.28 -17.14 -5.15
C GLN A 52 -5.90 -15.76 -5.10
N HIS A 53 -7.13 -15.66 -4.57
CA HIS A 53 -7.78 -14.36 -4.41
C HIS A 53 -6.96 -13.42 -3.53
N GLY A 54 -6.87 -12.15 -3.92
CA GLY A 54 -6.21 -11.10 -3.14
C GLY A 54 -5.43 -10.13 -4.03
N VAL A 55 -4.62 -9.28 -3.39
CA VAL A 55 -3.67 -8.38 -4.06
C VAL A 55 -2.32 -9.07 -4.21
N HIS A 56 -1.79 -9.07 -5.43
CA HIS A 56 -0.47 -9.60 -5.81
C HIS A 56 0.45 -8.48 -6.27
N ILE A 57 1.75 -8.76 -6.33
CA ILE A 57 2.78 -7.80 -6.77
C ILE A 57 3.56 -8.40 -7.93
N ALA A 58 3.85 -7.61 -8.95
CA ALA A 58 4.86 -7.89 -9.97
C ALA A 58 5.90 -6.76 -10.02
N THR A 59 7.12 -7.09 -10.42
CA THR A 59 8.23 -6.13 -10.56
C THR A 59 8.57 -5.89 -12.02
N SER A 60 9.09 -4.71 -12.34
CA SER A 60 9.57 -4.38 -13.67
C SER A 60 10.71 -3.36 -13.63
N ASN A 61 11.61 -3.42 -14.61
CA ASN A 61 12.67 -2.43 -14.80
C ASN A 61 12.28 -1.33 -15.80
N ASP A 62 11.29 -1.59 -16.66
CA ASP A 62 10.88 -0.71 -17.77
C ASP A 62 9.40 -0.29 -17.73
N GLY A 63 8.62 -0.88 -16.82
CA GLY A 63 7.19 -0.66 -16.69
C GLY A 63 6.34 -1.43 -17.72
N LEU A 64 6.95 -2.29 -18.53
CA LEU A 64 6.30 -3.03 -19.62
C LEU A 64 6.43 -4.55 -19.43
N ALA A 65 7.62 -5.03 -19.09
CA ALA A 65 7.87 -6.44 -18.80
C ALA A 65 7.75 -6.69 -17.29
N TRP A 66 6.82 -7.57 -16.90
CA TRP A 66 6.47 -7.79 -15.49
C TRP A 66 6.83 -9.20 -15.02
N THR A 67 7.46 -9.28 -13.86
CA THR A 67 7.77 -10.56 -13.17
C THR A 67 6.96 -10.65 -11.88
N PRO A 68 5.94 -11.52 -11.79
CA PRO A 68 5.15 -11.74 -10.57
C PRO A 68 6.02 -12.21 -9.39
N LEU A 69 5.73 -11.69 -8.21
CA LEU A 69 6.25 -12.19 -6.94
C LEU A 69 5.35 -13.27 -6.38
N SER A 70 5.90 -14.14 -5.55
CA SER A 70 5.13 -15.19 -4.86
C SER A 70 4.35 -14.65 -3.67
N GLY A 71 3.15 -15.18 -3.46
CA GLY A 71 2.31 -14.85 -2.32
C GLY A 71 1.47 -13.59 -2.53
N LEU A 72 0.63 -13.29 -1.54
CA LEU A 72 -0.29 -12.16 -1.58
C LEU A 72 0.07 -11.12 -0.52
N VAL A 73 -0.30 -9.87 -0.80
CA VAL A 73 -0.10 -8.74 0.12
C VAL A 73 -0.70 -9.06 1.49
N ALA A 74 0.12 -8.95 2.53
CA ALA A 74 -0.23 -9.20 3.93
C ALA A 74 -0.82 -10.60 4.23
N ASN A 75 -0.70 -11.56 3.32
CA ASN A 75 -1.34 -12.88 3.44
C ASN A 75 -2.86 -12.82 3.71
N ASP A 76 -3.53 -11.74 3.27
CA ASP A 76 -4.98 -11.59 3.38
C ASP A 76 -5.70 -11.72 2.02
N PRO A 77 -6.42 -12.84 1.76
CA PRO A 77 -7.15 -13.05 0.51
C PRO A 77 -8.40 -12.18 0.39
N GLU A 78 -8.79 -11.47 1.45
CA GLU A 78 -9.92 -10.55 1.44
C GLU A 78 -9.53 -9.13 1.00
N LEU A 79 -8.24 -8.84 0.89
CA LEU A 79 -7.78 -7.51 0.48
C LEU A 79 -7.92 -7.36 -1.04
N VAL A 80 -8.58 -6.28 -1.47
CA VAL A 80 -8.72 -5.91 -2.87
C VAL A 80 -8.49 -4.41 -3.12
N ASP A 81 -8.53 -4.01 -4.38
CA ASP A 81 -8.44 -2.63 -4.87
C ASP A 81 -7.23 -1.82 -4.34
N PRO A 82 -5.99 -2.21 -4.70
CA PRO A 82 -4.80 -1.61 -4.11
C PRO A 82 -4.55 -0.18 -4.57
N ALA A 83 -4.37 0.74 -3.62
CA ALA A 83 -3.90 2.10 -3.84
C ALA A 83 -2.63 2.39 -3.01
N PRO A 84 -1.45 1.94 -3.46
CA PRO A 84 -0.18 2.25 -2.84
C PRO A 84 0.28 3.70 -3.12
N LEU A 85 1.10 4.24 -2.24
CA LEU A 85 1.81 5.50 -2.41
C LEU A 85 3.11 5.45 -1.59
N MET A 86 4.19 6.00 -2.15
CA MET A 86 5.42 6.25 -1.40
C MET A 86 5.29 7.56 -0.60
N MET A 87 5.61 7.49 0.68
CA MET A 87 5.61 8.60 1.62
C MET A 87 6.92 9.41 1.52
N PRO A 88 6.96 10.68 1.97
CA PRO A 88 8.16 11.52 1.90
C PRO A 88 9.36 10.98 2.68
N ASP A 89 9.12 10.13 3.68
CA ASP A 89 10.17 9.48 4.48
C ASP A 89 10.75 8.21 3.83
N GLY A 90 10.32 7.89 2.60
CA GLY A 90 10.74 6.71 1.85
C GLY A 90 10.01 5.42 2.23
N THR A 91 9.10 5.46 3.21
CA THR A 91 8.19 4.34 3.49
C THR A 91 7.02 4.33 2.51
N TYR A 92 6.20 3.29 2.58
CA TYR A 92 5.05 3.11 1.70
C TYR A 92 3.79 2.91 2.52
N LEU A 93 2.70 3.44 1.99
CA LEU A 93 1.36 3.27 2.53
C LEU A 93 0.48 2.72 1.40
N MET A 94 -0.45 1.84 1.75
CA MET A 94 -1.49 1.39 0.84
C MET A 94 -2.84 1.53 1.54
N VAL A 95 -3.80 2.11 0.83
CA VAL A 95 -5.21 1.91 1.16
C VAL A 95 -5.74 0.88 0.17
N GLY A 96 -6.44 -0.12 0.68
CA GLY A 96 -7.16 -1.11 -0.11
C GLY A 96 -8.59 -1.23 0.40
N SER A 97 -9.43 -1.96 -0.30
CA SER A 97 -10.75 -2.34 0.19
C SER A 97 -10.77 -3.80 0.65
N THR A 98 -11.86 -4.24 1.27
CA THR A 98 -12.16 -5.67 1.43
C THR A 98 -13.12 -6.14 0.35
N THR A 99 -13.24 -7.45 0.13
CA THR A 99 -14.24 -8.04 -0.77
C THR A 99 -15.69 -7.81 -0.34
N GLY A 100 -15.90 -7.38 0.91
CA GLY A 100 -17.21 -7.38 1.59
C GLY A 100 -17.50 -8.75 2.21
N GLY A 101 -17.44 -9.81 1.41
CA GLY A 101 -17.39 -11.22 1.85
C GLY A 101 -18.33 -11.58 3.00
N GLY A 102 -17.91 -12.53 3.85
CA GLY A 102 -18.62 -12.91 5.08
C GLY A 102 -18.69 -11.83 6.16
N ARG A 103 -18.24 -10.59 5.86
CA ARG A 103 -18.21 -9.44 6.77
C ARG A 103 -19.30 -8.41 6.46
N GLY A 104 -20.01 -8.56 5.35
CA GLY A 104 -21.05 -7.65 4.89
C GLY A 104 -20.52 -6.62 3.89
N ALA A 105 -20.66 -5.33 4.21
CA ALA A 105 -20.23 -4.26 3.31
C ALA A 105 -18.69 -4.16 3.22
N GLN A 106 -18.18 -3.68 2.07
CA GLN A 106 -16.74 -3.46 1.89
C GLN A 106 -16.23 -2.34 2.81
N GLU A 107 -15.03 -2.53 3.35
CA GLU A 107 -14.34 -1.58 4.23
C GLU A 107 -13.06 -1.09 3.57
N LEU A 108 -12.63 0.15 3.85
CA LEU A 108 -11.27 0.57 3.55
C LEU A 108 -10.32 0.06 4.63
N ARG A 109 -9.22 -0.54 4.20
CA ARG A 109 -8.10 -1.02 5.01
C ARG A 109 -6.87 -0.17 4.75
N ILE A 110 -5.95 -0.15 5.71
CA ILE A 110 -4.68 0.59 5.61
C ILE A 110 -3.52 -0.34 5.94
N LEU A 111 -2.49 -0.28 5.10
CA LEU A 111 -1.26 -1.05 5.23
C LEU A 111 -0.05 -0.12 5.21
N SER A 112 1.01 -0.54 5.89
CA SER A 112 2.32 0.12 5.85
C SER A 112 3.36 -0.86 5.30
N SER A 113 4.36 -0.35 4.58
CA SER A 113 5.50 -1.13 4.11
C SER A 113 6.79 -0.32 4.14
N PRO A 114 7.95 -0.92 4.48
CA PRO A 114 9.24 -0.23 4.40
C PRO A 114 9.81 -0.17 2.98
N ASN A 115 9.32 -0.99 2.04
CA ASN A 115 9.95 -1.17 0.72
C ASN A 115 8.96 -1.32 -0.45
N GLY A 116 7.66 -1.29 -0.18
CA GLY A 116 6.60 -1.49 -1.17
C GLY A 116 6.30 -2.97 -1.46
N ILE A 117 7.01 -3.92 -0.86
CA ILE A 117 6.83 -5.36 -1.08
C ILE A 117 6.33 -6.04 0.19
N ASP A 118 6.98 -5.76 1.32
CA ASP A 118 6.63 -6.35 2.61
C ASP A 118 5.55 -5.49 3.29
N TRP A 119 4.30 -5.94 3.26
CA TRP A 119 3.16 -5.17 3.77
C TRP A 119 2.66 -5.69 5.11
N SER A 120 2.36 -4.76 6.01
CA SER A 120 1.70 -5.03 7.28
C SER A 120 0.32 -4.38 7.30
N LEU A 121 -0.72 -5.21 7.39
CA LEU A 121 -2.10 -4.76 7.56
C LEU A 121 -2.32 -4.24 8.98
N ARG A 122 -2.92 -3.05 9.12
CA ARG A 122 -3.31 -2.54 10.44
C ARG A 122 -4.58 -3.25 10.92
N SER A 123 -4.68 -3.45 12.23
CA SER A 123 -5.79 -4.19 12.85
C SER A 123 -7.15 -3.53 12.64
N LYS A 124 -7.21 -2.20 12.73
CA LYS A 124 -8.44 -1.43 12.52
C LYS A 124 -8.64 -1.07 11.05
N ALA A 125 -9.89 -1.09 10.60
CA ALA A 125 -10.28 -0.50 9.33
C ALA A 125 -9.91 0.99 9.31
N LEU A 126 -9.56 1.49 8.13
CA LEU A 126 -9.45 2.92 7.89
C LEU A 126 -10.85 3.56 7.92
N LEU A 127 -11.81 2.92 7.24
CA LEU A 127 -13.19 3.36 7.20
C LEU A 127 -14.11 2.14 7.00
N ALA A 128 -15.12 2.02 7.86
CA ALA A 128 -16.21 1.07 7.72
C ALA A 128 -17.51 1.81 8.04
N VAL A 129 -18.50 1.72 7.16
CA VAL A 129 -19.77 2.43 7.30
C VAL A 129 -20.90 1.38 7.25
N PRO A 130 -21.71 1.23 8.31
CA PRO A 130 -22.79 0.24 8.32
C PRO A 130 -23.73 0.42 7.13
N GLY A 131 -24.00 -0.68 6.41
CA GLY A 131 -24.89 -0.69 5.25
C GLY A 131 -24.33 0.01 4.00
N VAL A 132 -23.04 0.37 3.97
CA VAL A 132 -22.42 1.05 2.83
C VAL A 132 -21.08 0.40 2.50
N SER A 133 -20.91 -0.05 1.25
CA SER A 133 -19.61 -0.47 0.76
C SER A 133 -18.75 0.75 0.43
N VAL A 134 -17.54 0.78 0.99
CA VAL A 134 -16.48 1.73 0.62
C VAL A 134 -15.34 0.96 -0.06
N LEU A 135 -15.02 1.33 -1.30
CA LEU A 135 -14.20 0.51 -2.21
C LEU A 135 -13.39 1.35 -3.19
N ASP A 136 -12.55 0.71 -4.00
CA ASP A 136 -11.78 1.35 -5.08
C ASP A 136 -11.07 2.66 -4.66
N PRO A 137 -10.19 2.62 -3.64
CA PRO A 137 -9.51 3.81 -3.19
C PRO A 137 -8.54 4.34 -4.26
N SER A 138 -8.30 5.64 -4.19
CA SER A 138 -7.17 6.30 -4.86
C SER A 138 -6.56 7.34 -3.92
N LEU A 139 -5.24 7.46 -3.97
CA LEU A 139 -4.47 8.27 -3.01
C LEU A 139 -3.62 9.32 -3.70
N LYS A 140 -3.54 10.49 -3.07
CA LYS A 140 -2.52 11.49 -3.41
C LYS A 140 -2.09 12.27 -2.19
N LEU A 141 -0.78 12.46 -2.03
CA LEU A 141 -0.25 13.43 -1.09
C LEU A 141 -0.28 14.84 -1.71
N ILE A 142 -1.02 15.75 -1.09
CA ILE A 142 -1.16 17.15 -1.55
C ILE A 142 -0.95 18.06 -0.36
N ASN A 143 0.07 18.93 -0.41
CA ASN A 143 0.41 19.89 0.67
C ASN A 143 0.55 19.22 2.05
N GLY A 144 1.22 18.07 2.09
CA GLY A 144 1.45 17.31 3.34
C GLY A 144 0.22 16.55 3.86
N GLN A 145 -0.92 16.59 3.15
CA GLN A 145 -2.13 15.88 3.53
C GLN A 145 -2.42 14.76 2.55
N LEU A 146 -2.68 13.55 3.06
CA LEU A 146 -3.06 12.44 2.22
C LEU A 146 -4.54 12.56 1.87
N ARG A 147 -4.85 12.83 0.61
CA ARG A 147 -6.21 12.78 0.08
C ARG A 147 -6.54 11.36 -0.34
N VAL A 148 -7.72 10.92 0.07
CA VAL A 148 -8.29 9.62 -0.27
C VAL A 148 -9.58 9.87 -1.03
N TRP A 149 -9.70 9.33 -2.24
CA TRP A 149 -10.96 9.21 -2.97
C TRP A 149 -11.37 7.74 -2.97
N PHE A 150 -12.66 7.45 -2.96
CA PHE A 150 -13.16 6.08 -2.92
C PHE A 150 -14.61 6.01 -3.41
N GLY A 151 -15.02 4.84 -3.91
CA GLY A 151 -16.41 4.52 -4.19
C GLY A 151 -17.22 4.38 -2.91
N TYR A 152 -18.43 4.94 -2.90
CA TYR A 152 -19.37 4.89 -1.79
C TYR A 152 -20.71 4.36 -2.31
N ALA A 153 -21.06 3.14 -1.91
CA ALA A 153 -22.21 2.39 -2.42
C ALA A 153 -23.16 1.97 -1.28
N PRO A 154 -24.20 2.77 -0.99
CA PRO A 154 -25.22 2.43 -0.01
C PRO A 154 -25.99 1.17 -0.41
N GLY A 155 -26.31 0.31 0.56
CA GLY A 155 -27.02 -0.94 0.31
C GLY A 155 -26.25 -1.94 -0.56
N MET A 156 -24.93 -1.74 -0.72
CA MET A 156 -24.09 -2.49 -1.66
C MET A 156 -24.55 -2.35 -3.12
N ASP A 157 -25.28 -1.27 -3.43
CA ASP A 157 -25.75 -0.99 -4.77
C ASP A 157 -24.68 -0.26 -5.58
N HIS A 158 -23.90 -1.03 -6.33
CA HIS A 158 -22.84 -0.50 -7.18
C HIS A 158 -23.37 0.40 -8.32
N ASN A 159 -24.63 0.24 -8.73
CA ASN A 159 -25.23 1.09 -9.77
C ASN A 159 -25.53 2.50 -9.27
N ASN A 160 -25.76 2.64 -7.96
CA ASN A 160 -26.00 3.91 -7.29
C ASN A 160 -24.80 4.40 -6.47
N SER A 161 -23.60 3.94 -6.84
CA SER A 161 -22.36 4.37 -6.21
C SER A 161 -21.96 5.80 -6.60
N LYS A 162 -21.27 6.48 -5.69
CA LYS A 162 -20.68 7.82 -5.92
C LYS A 162 -19.24 7.86 -5.48
N ILE A 163 -18.46 8.79 -6.03
CA ILE A 163 -17.12 9.07 -5.52
C ILE A 163 -17.24 9.96 -4.27
N ALA A 164 -16.73 9.46 -3.15
CA ALA A 164 -16.53 10.21 -1.93
C ALA A 164 -15.04 10.53 -1.76
N SER A 165 -14.73 11.46 -0.84
CA SER A 165 -13.34 11.77 -0.51
C SER A 165 -13.18 12.17 0.94
N GLY A 166 -11.95 12.06 1.43
CA GLY A 166 -11.56 12.48 2.77
C GLY A 166 -10.07 12.83 2.84
N ILE A 167 -9.69 13.46 3.95
CA ILE A 167 -8.30 13.71 4.28
C ILE A 167 -7.90 12.70 5.34
N LEU A 168 -6.91 11.86 5.02
CA LEU A 168 -6.26 11.03 6.01
C LEU A 168 -5.12 11.82 6.65
N THR A 169 -5.37 12.29 7.87
CA THR A 169 -4.30 12.75 8.75
C THR A 169 -3.67 11.52 9.38
N LEU A 170 -2.50 11.13 8.89
CA LEU A 170 -1.67 10.17 9.59
C LEU A 170 -1.24 10.86 10.89
N GLY A 171 -1.86 10.48 12.00
CA GLY A 171 -1.33 10.85 13.31
C GLY A 171 0.14 10.44 13.33
N SER A 172 1.01 11.33 13.82
CA SER A 172 2.36 10.94 14.17
C SER A 172 2.25 9.88 15.25
N ALA A 173 2.15 8.61 14.86
CA ALA A 173 2.58 7.54 15.73
C ALA A 173 4.02 7.93 16.07
N PRO A 174 4.38 8.07 17.37
CA PRO A 174 5.77 8.19 17.71
C PRO A 174 6.45 7.04 16.98
N ALA A 175 7.47 7.34 16.18
CA ALA A 175 8.25 6.28 15.54
C ALA A 175 8.69 5.35 16.68
N THR A 176 8.01 4.22 16.84
CA THR A 176 8.45 3.15 17.70
C THR A 176 9.55 2.48 16.91
N THR A 177 10.67 3.20 16.75
CA THR A 177 11.97 2.57 16.59
C THR A 177 12.15 1.76 17.86
N SER A 178 11.61 0.55 17.88
CA SER A 178 11.86 -0.41 18.95
C SER A 178 13.37 -0.44 19.13
N ALA A 179 13.82 -0.01 20.29
CA ALA A 179 15.24 0.17 20.54
C ALA A 179 15.92 -1.20 20.38
N LYS A 180 16.72 -1.34 19.33
CA LYS A 180 17.51 -2.54 19.02
C LYS A 180 18.95 -2.06 18.81
N PRO A 181 19.98 -2.81 19.24
CA PRO A 181 21.35 -2.45 18.93
C PRO A 181 21.54 -2.15 17.44
N GLY A 182 22.09 -0.99 17.12
CA GLY A 182 22.33 -0.53 15.75
C GLY A 182 21.15 0.19 15.08
N SER A 183 19.94 0.20 15.65
CA SER A 183 18.83 0.97 15.09
C SER A 183 18.97 2.47 15.43
N ALA A 184 18.40 3.32 14.58
CA ALA A 184 18.44 4.76 14.75
C ALA A 184 17.72 5.20 16.04
N CYS A 185 18.22 6.28 16.64
CA CYS A 185 17.61 6.94 17.79
C CYS A 185 17.65 8.46 17.60
N THR A 186 16.73 9.16 18.27
CA THR A 186 16.50 10.59 18.02
C THR A 186 17.19 11.52 19.02
N LYS A 187 17.66 11.00 20.17
CA LYS A 187 18.23 11.81 21.26
C LYS A 187 19.42 11.12 21.93
N ALA A 188 20.60 11.71 21.81
CA ALA A 188 21.82 11.25 22.49
C ALA A 188 21.59 11.11 24.00
N GLY A 189 22.06 10.01 24.59
CA GLY A 189 21.90 9.72 26.02
C GLY A 189 20.55 9.13 26.42
N ALA A 190 19.58 9.01 25.49
CA ALA A 190 18.35 8.28 25.76
C ALA A 190 18.65 6.83 26.16
N LYS A 191 17.87 6.28 27.09
CA LYS A 191 18.01 4.92 27.62
C LYS A 191 16.84 4.05 27.17
N ALA A 192 17.09 2.79 26.85
CA ALA A 192 16.07 1.81 26.52
C ALA A 192 16.50 0.40 26.98
N LYS A 193 15.63 -0.60 26.79
CA LYS A 193 15.96 -2.01 27.00
C LYS A 193 15.63 -2.83 25.75
N PHE A 194 16.48 -3.78 25.43
CA PHE A 194 16.26 -4.79 24.39
C PHE A 194 16.61 -6.16 24.95
N GLN A 195 15.63 -7.06 25.01
CA GLN A 195 15.79 -8.40 25.61
C GLN A 195 16.39 -8.35 27.03
N GLY A 196 15.87 -7.45 27.88
CA GLY A 196 16.35 -7.27 29.25
C GLY A 196 17.68 -6.52 29.40
N LYS A 197 18.43 -6.31 28.31
CA LYS A 197 19.73 -5.60 28.33
C LYS A 197 19.56 -4.11 28.07
N ALA A 198 20.30 -3.29 28.81
CA ALA A 198 20.25 -1.83 28.68
C ALA A 198 20.89 -1.34 27.36
N LEU A 199 20.24 -0.36 26.74
CA LEU A 199 20.73 0.37 25.58
C LEU A 199 20.85 1.85 25.91
N VAL A 200 21.82 2.52 25.28
CA VAL A 200 22.00 3.96 25.30
C VAL A 200 22.17 4.49 23.87
N CYS A 201 21.47 5.58 23.55
CA CYS A 201 21.61 6.26 22.27
C CYS A 201 22.95 7.02 22.22
N LYS A 202 23.84 6.64 21.29
CA LYS A 202 25.16 7.25 21.11
C LYS A 202 25.36 7.69 19.66
N LYS A 203 26.17 8.74 19.47
CA LYS A 203 26.61 9.16 18.14
C LYS A 203 27.78 8.27 17.70
N THR A 204 27.58 7.53 16.62
CA THR A 204 28.57 6.62 16.03
C THR A 204 28.74 6.98 14.57
N LYS A 205 29.96 7.36 14.16
CA LYS A 205 30.27 7.78 12.76
C LYS A 205 29.28 8.81 12.19
N GLY A 206 28.87 9.79 13.00
CA GLY A 206 27.96 10.87 12.58
C GLY A 206 26.47 10.62 12.85
N THR A 207 26.05 9.37 13.04
CA THR A 207 24.62 9.00 13.21
C THR A 207 24.29 8.60 14.65
N LEU A 208 23.10 8.95 15.13
CA LEU A 208 22.60 8.51 16.44
C LEU A 208 22.00 7.10 16.33
N ILE A 209 22.60 6.15 17.05
CA ILE A 209 22.14 4.75 17.11
C ILE A 209 22.10 4.22 18.54
N TRP A 210 21.24 3.23 18.77
CA TRP A 210 21.19 2.50 20.03
C TRP A 210 22.41 1.56 20.18
N VAL A 211 23.12 1.67 21.29
CA VAL A 211 24.31 0.85 21.63
C VAL A 211 24.08 0.14 22.96
N ARG A 212 24.53 -1.11 23.09
CA ARG A 212 24.47 -1.84 24.37
C ARG A 212 25.31 -1.14 25.44
N VAL A 213 24.77 -1.04 26.63
CA VAL A 213 25.57 -0.72 27.83
C VAL A 213 26.23 -2.03 28.25
N GLY A 214 27.56 -2.01 28.30
CA GLY A 214 28.36 -3.13 28.84
C GLY A 214 28.12 -3.33 30.33
#